data_AF-A0A512JLY5-F1
#
_entry.id   AF-A0A512JLY5-F1
#
_cell.length_a   1.000
_cell.length_b   1.000
_cell.length_c   1.000
_cell.angle_alpha   90.00
_cell.angle_beta   90.00
_cell.angle_gamma   90.00
#
_symmetry.space_group_name_H-M   'P 1'
#
loop_
_entity.id
_entity.type
_entity.pdbx_description
1 polymer ?
#
loop_
_entity_poly.entity_id
_entity_poly.type
_entity_poly.pdbx_seq_one_letter_code
_entity_poly.pdbx_strand_id
1 'polypeptide(L)'
;MPRIDPDTFSRTGKAADCLAMAKIMRQTLREKLGAVASTRQKGRRTMRWQDLRPKNAEAAEPTRRSIVQIAALFGAAAAAPGLSGCVVDGLATGTVVGGSSEQSALDVSPVLLVATTRKAVGGGLKSPYFGSERGRGLSFAEVRMSAPDRSLIGKVSSVVGGDWGIRSIQQVETGANAASAFSQSAFGRDVLIYVHGYRESFESAAVSAAMLSDGIRFRGASGLFTWPSAAATLDYGYDRESALWSRDAFEDLLKALAASPSGGRINIVAHSMGTLLTLETLRMLRAEAGEAAMGRIGAVVLAAPDIDIDLFTNGVERLGPDVHKITVISSTNDRALEISGVLAGGTRAGAADRDRLEALGVRVADASDYGGGLINHDLFLSNPEVQAVVKRAISRGGA
;
A
#
# COMPACT_ATOMS: atom_id res chain seq x y z
N MET A 1 32.95 27.25 -45.87
CA MET A 1 31.90 27.42 -44.83
C MET A 1 31.09 28.67 -45.19
N PRO A 2 29.77 28.62 -45.00
CA PRO A 2 29.29 29.28 -43.78
C PRO A 2 28.57 28.31 -42.85
N ARG A 3 28.74 28.58 -41.56
CA ARG A 3 28.18 27.87 -40.40
C ARG A 3 26.70 28.23 -40.28
N ILE A 4 25.87 27.23 -39.99
CA ILE A 4 24.52 27.45 -39.48
C ILE A 4 24.63 27.54 -37.95
N ASP A 5 24.12 28.65 -37.42
CA ASP A 5 24.06 29.03 -36.01
C ASP A 5 22.85 28.35 -35.32
N PRO A 6 23.00 27.68 -34.16
CA PRO A 6 21.91 26.98 -33.50
C PRO A 6 21.09 27.82 -32.50
N ASP A 7 21.16 29.16 -32.50
CA ASP A 7 20.49 30.01 -31.48
C ASP A 7 19.28 30.84 -31.97
N THR A 8 18.36 30.24 -32.72
CA THR A 8 17.03 30.86 -32.98
C THR A 8 15.86 29.91 -32.74
N PHE A 9 15.67 29.50 -31.48
CA PHE A 9 14.37 29.01 -31.01
C PHE A 9 13.79 29.99 -29.99
N SER A 10 12.89 30.83 -30.47
CA SER A 10 12.26 31.92 -29.72
C SER A 10 11.50 31.42 -28.48
N ARG A 11 11.86 31.96 -27.32
CA ARG A 11 11.18 31.81 -26.02
C ARG A 11 9.77 32.43 -25.97
N THR A 12 9.27 33.06 -27.04
CA THR A 12 7.97 33.77 -27.01
C THR A 12 6.75 32.91 -27.32
N GLY A 13 6.91 31.72 -27.93
CA GLY A 13 5.79 30.82 -28.24
C GLY A 13 5.18 30.12 -27.02
N LYS A 14 6.03 29.60 -26.12
CA LYS A 14 5.56 28.82 -24.95
C LYS A 14 4.79 29.65 -23.91
N ALA A 15 5.08 30.95 -23.80
CA ALA A 15 4.37 31.84 -22.87
C ALA A 15 2.96 32.19 -23.37
N ALA A 16 2.77 32.31 -24.69
CA ALA A 16 1.48 32.57 -25.31
C ALA A 16 0.54 31.36 -25.16
N ASP A 17 1.06 30.15 -25.32
CA ASP A 17 0.31 28.90 -25.17
C ASP A 17 -0.14 28.63 -23.71
N CYS A 18 0.74 28.91 -22.73
CA CYS A 18 0.36 28.83 -21.31
C CYS A 18 -0.73 29.83 -20.93
N LEU A 19 -0.72 31.04 -21.49
CA LEU A 19 -1.73 32.06 -21.21
C LEU A 19 -3.09 31.73 -21.86
N ALA A 20 -3.06 31.09 -23.05
CA ALA A 20 -4.26 30.59 -23.72
C ALA A 20 -4.91 29.44 -22.93
N MET A 21 -4.10 28.48 -22.46
CA MET A 21 -4.56 27.38 -21.61
C MET A 21 -5.14 27.88 -20.27
N ALA A 22 -4.49 28.86 -19.63
CA ALA A 22 -4.98 29.45 -18.38
C ALA A 22 -6.32 30.20 -18.55
N LYS A 23 -6.60 30.76 -19.74
CA LYS A 23 -7.89 31.39 -20.06
C LYS A 23 -9.00 30.36 -20.24
N ILE A 24 -8.72 29.27 -20.97
CA ILE A 24 -9.66 28.16 -21.18
C ILE A 24 -10.04 27.53 -19.83
N MET A 25 -9.05 27.24 -18.99
CA MET A 25 -9.25 26.63 -17.67
C MET A 25 -10.11 27.51 -16.74
N ARG A 26 -9.94 28.84 -16.77
CA ARG A 26 -10.78 29.78 -16.00
C ARG A 26 -12.22 29.84 -16.52
N GLN A 27 -12.41 29.72 -17.83
CA GLN A 27 -13.74 29.75 -18.44
C GLN A 27 -14.54 28.49 -18.08
N THR A 28 -13.91 27.32 -18.17
CA THR A 28 -14.52 26.04 -17.74
C THR A 28 -14.82 26.01 -16.25
N LEU A 29 -13.97 26.62 -15.40
CA LEU A 29 -14.21 26.70 -13.96
C LEU A 29 -15.43 27.60 -13.63
N ARG A 30 -15.61 28.72 -14.35
CA ARG A 30 -16.76 29.62 -14.18
C ARG A 30 -18.07 28.97 -14.62
N GLU A 31 -18.08 28.23 -15.72
CA GLU A 31 -19.26 27.50 -16.19
C GLU A 31 -19.70 26.41 -15.20
N LYS A 32 -18.74 25.66 -14.64
CA LYS A 32 -19.04 24.61 -13.64
C LYS A 32 -19.48 25.19 -12.29
N LEU A 33 -18.89 26.30 -11.84
CA LEU A 33 -19.33 26.96 -10.59
C LEU A 33 -20.72 27.61 -10.74
N GLY A 34 -21.06 28.12 -11.92
CA GLY A 34 -22.41 28.61 -12.24
C GLY A 34 -23.46 27.50 -12.22
N ALA A 35 -23.12 26.31 -12.72
CA ALA A 35 -24.01 25.14 -12.67
C ALA A 35 -24.26 24.63 -11.23
N VAL A 36 -23.25 24.69 -10.35
CA VAL A 36 -23.39 24.30 -8.93
C VAL A 36 -24.25 25.28 -8.13
N ALA A 37 -24.23 26.57 -8.46
CA ALA A 37 -25.09 27.57 -7.82
C ALA A 37 -26.58 27.40 -8.20
N SER A 38 -26.86 27.01 -9.46
CA SER A 38 -28.21 26.74 -9.97
C SER A 38 -28.87 25.54 -9.27
N THR A 39 -28.13 24.46 -9.02
CA THR A 39 -28.66 23.24 -8.39
C THR A 39 -28.93 23.43 -6.89
N ARG A 40 -28.27 24.38 -6.23
CA ARG A 40 -28.43 24.65 -4.78
C ARG A 40 -29.67 25.47 -4.44
N GLN A 41 -30.33 26.10 -5.42
CA GLN A 41 -31.51 26.95 -5.20
C GLN A 41 -32.84 26.18 -5.22
N LYS A 42 -32.86 24.91 -5.66
CA LYS A 42 -34.09 24.08 -5.77
C LYS A 42 -34.46 23.26 -4.52
N GLY A 43 -33.76 23.40 -3.40
CA GLY A 43 -33.98 22.57 -2.21
C GLY A 43 -33.76 23.31 -0.89
N ARG A 44 -34.59 24.31 -0.57
CA ARG A 44 -34.70 24.84 0.81
C ARG A 44 -36.16 25.06 1.18
N ARG A 45 -36.80 24.04 1.75
CA ARG A 45 -37.94 24.20 2.66
C ARG A 45 -37.39 24.59 4.02
N THR A 46 -37.84 25.71 4.56
CA THR A 46 -37.49 26.24 5.88
C THR A 46 -38.26 25.49 6.97
N MET A 47 -37.54 24.86 7.91
CA MET A 47 -38.10 24.43 9.20
C MET A 47 -37.72 25.43 10.28
N ARG A 48 -38.72 25.86 11.05
CA ARG A 48 -38.63 26.85 12.14
C ARG A 48 -38.18 26.17 13.43
N TRP A 49 -37.27 26.82 14.15
CA TRP A 49 -36.66 26.40 15.41
C TRP A 49 -37.56 26.51 16.66
N GLN A 50 -38.88 26.28 16.56
CA GLN A 50 -39.82 26.52 17.67
C GLN A 50 -40.51 25.28 18.28
N ASP A 51 -40.27 24.06 17.79
CA ASP A 51 -41.10 22.89 18.17
C ASP A 51 -40.42 21.78 18.99
N LEU A 52 -39.32 22.05 19.71
CA LEU A 52 -38.76 21.04 20.62
C LEU A 52 -38.44 21.63 22.00
N ARG A 53 -39.47 21.80 22.83
CA ARG A 53 -39.37 21.90 24.29
C ARG A 53 -39.95 20.64 24.94
N PRO A 54 -39.17 19.88 25.73
CA PRO A 54 -39.75 19.10 26.81
C PRO A 54 -39.96 19.97 28.06
N LYS A 55 -41.14 19.82 28.67
CA LYS A 55 -41.56 20.43 29.93
C LYS A 55 -41.05 19.59 31.11
N ASN A 56 -40.50 20.30 32.11
CA ASN A 56 -40.53 20.08 33.56
C ASN A 56 -40.37 18.66 34.16
N ALA A 57 -39.30 18.50 34.95
CA ALA A 57 -39.31 17.96 36.33
C ALA A 57 -37.90 18.19 36.92
N GLU A 58 -37.66 19.32 37.60
CA GLU A 58 -37.63 19.48 39.06
C GLU A 58 -36.51 18.74 39.82
N ALA A 59 -35.50 19.54 40.18
CA ALA A 59 -34.73 19.62 41.43
C ALA A 59 -34.19 18.35 42.13
N ALA A 60 -32.85 18.27 42.25
CA ALA A 60 -32.13 18.44 43.52
C ALA A 60 -30.61 18.19 43.34
N GLU A 61 -29.77 19.20 43.64
CA GLU A 61 -28.36 18.97 43.97
C GLU A 61 -28.22 18.64 45.47
N PRO A 62 -27.18 17.88 45.85
CA PRO A 62 -26.41 18.35 46.98
C PRO A 62 -24.90 18.36 46.73
N THR A 63 -24.29 19.37 47.33
CA THR A 63 -22.90 19.81 47.23
C THR A 63 -21.98 19.02 48.18
N ARG A 64 -20.67 19.10 47.89
CA ARG A 64 -19.52 18.55 48.65
C ARG A 64 -19.56 18.85 50.16
N ARG A 65 -19.29 17.84 51.00
CA ARG A 65 -18.19 17.82 52.02
C ARG A 65 -18.24 16.58 52.94
N SER A 66 -17.03 16.17 53.35
CA SER A 66 -16.70 15.36 54.55
C SER A 66 -16.85 13.83 54.44
N ILE A 67 -16.05 12.94 55.03
CA ILE A 67 -14.70 12.85 55.61
C ILE A 67 -14.63 11.37 56.12
N VAL A 68 -13.59 10.62 55.72
CA VAL A 68 -12.77 9.64 56.50
C VAL A 68 -13.42 8.43 57.24
N GLN A 69 -12.67 7.30 57.20
CA GLN A 69 -12.72 6.02 57.97
C GLN A 69 -13.74 4.98 57.47
N ILE A 70 -13.38 3.72 57.15
CA ILE A 70 -12.66 2.66 57.92
C ILE A 70 -12.01 1.71 56.86
N ALA A 71 -10.69 1.54 56.76
CA ALA A 71 -9.76 0.67 57.50
C ALA A 71 -10.02 -0.86 57.46
N ALA A 72 -9.04 -1.57 56.87
CA ALA A 72 -8.54 -2.91 57.22
C ALA A 72 -9.36 -4.17 56.86
N LEU A 73 -8.76 -5.02 56.02
CA LEU A 73 -8.31 -6.40 56.34
C LEU A 73 -7.45 -6.89 55.14
N PHE A 74 -6.11 -6.92 55.27
CA PHE A 74 -5.27 -8.11 55.58
C PHE A 74 -5.47 -9.26 54.57
N GLY A 75 -4.46 -9.84 53.91
CA GLY A 75 -3.01 -9.73 54.00
C GLY A 75 -2.36 -11.08 53.60
N ALA A 76 -1.14 -11.01 53.04
CA ALA A 76 -0.07 -12.04 53.04
C ALA A 76 -0.37 -13.40 52.35
N ALA A 77 0.54 -14.21 51.79
CA ALA A 77 1.99 -14.31 51.54
C ALA A 77 2.11 -15.35 50.37
N ALA A 78 3.19 -15.54 49.60
CA ALA A 78 4.55 -15.88 50.01
C ALA A 78 5.53 -15.89 48.81
N ALA A 79 6.78 -15.56 49.08
CA ALA A 79 8.00 -15.90 48.31
C ALA A 79 8.31 -17.42 48.50
N ALA A 80 9.08 -18.18 47.71
CA ALA A 80 10.42 -18.08 47.06
C ALA A 80 10.71 -19.49 46.45
N PRO A 81 11.93 -19.91 46.02
CA PRO A 81 13.05 -19.27 45.30
C PRO A 81 13.54 -20.05 44.03
N GLY A 82 14.38 -19.38 43.22
CA GLY A 82 15.62 -19.83 42.56
C GLY A 82 15.76 -21.20 41.87
N LEU A 83 16.12 -21.16 40.58
CA LEU A 83 17.18 -22.02 40.02
C LEU A 83 18.05 -21.19 39.05
N SER A 84 19.35 -21.21 39.33
CA SER A 84 20.43 -20.74 38.48
C SER A 84 20.81 -21.83 37.49
N GLY A 85 21.22 -21.49 36.26
CA GLY A 85 21.70 -22.51 35.31
C GLY A 85 22.06 -21.98 33.92
N CYS A 86 23.35 -21.67 33.75
CA CYS A 86 24.16 -21.77 32.53
C CYS A 86 23.88 -20.82 31.34
N VAL A 87 24.79 -19.86 31.20
CA VAL A 87 25.22 -19.30 29.92
C VAL A 87 25.90 -20.41 29.10
N VAL A 88 25.37 -20.67 27.90
CA VAL A 88 26.13 -21.25 26.79
C VAL A 88 25.85 -20.42 25.55
N ASP A 89 26.93 -19.89 24.99
CA ASP A 89 26.95 -19.23 23.69
C ASP A 89 26.61 -20.22 22.57
N GLY A 90 25.88 -19.72 21.56
CA GLY A 90 25.89 -20.26 20.21
C GLY A 90 24.96 -21.45 19.95
N LEU A 91 23.74 -21.17 19.46
CA LEU A 91 23.25 -21.62 18.14
C LEU A 91 21.82 -21.12 17.97
N ALA A 92 21.66 -20.24 16.99
CA ALA A 92 20.37 -19.73 16.55
C ALA A 92 19.51 -20.87 15.98
N THR A 93 18.65 -21.43 16.81
CA THR A 93 17.38 -22.00 16.35
C THR A 93 16.29 -21.23 17.07
N GLY A 94 15.80 -20.18 16.40
CA GLY A 94 14.63 -19.45 16.87
C GLY A 94 13.43 -20.38 16.78
N THR A 95 13.17 -21.15 17.83
CA THR A 95 11.84 -21.69 18.11
C THR A 95 10.88 -20.51 18.14
N VAL A 96 9.96 -20.47 17.18
CA VAL A 96 8.81 -19.58 17.22
C VAL A 96 7.99 -19.99 18.44
N VAL A 97 8.23 -19.33 19.57
CA VAL A 97 7.34 -19.40 20.73
C VAL A 97 6.00 -18.87 20.24
N GLY A 98 4.96 -19.70 20.35
CA GLY A 98 3.68 -19.53 19.71
C GLY A 98 3.10 -18.13 19.85
N GLY A 99 3.17 -17.36 18.78
CA GLY A 99 2.23 -16.27 18.57
C GLY A 99 0.83 -16.88 18.49
N SER A 100 -0.12 -16.29 19.22
CA SER A 100 -1.53 -16.63 19.05
C SER A 100 -1.90 -16.52 17.56
N SER A 101 -2.91 -17.26 17.10
CA SER A 101 -3.42 -17.22 15.72
C SER A 101 -3.92 -15.84 15.26
N GLU A 102 -3.80 -14.82 16.11
CA GLU A 102 -4.28 -13.47 15.92
C GLU A 102 -3.18 -12.44 15.63
N GLN A 103 -1.89 -12.79 15.58
CA GLN A 103 -0.79 -11.83 15.38
C GLN A 103 -0.03 -12.08 14.06
N SER A 104 0.37 -10.99 13.39
CA SER A 104 1.22 -11.04 12.19
C SER A 104 2.68 -11.28 12.55
N ALA A 105 3.49 -11.77 11.60
CA ALA A 105 4.93 -11.92 11.81
C ALA A 105 5.63 -10.58 12.07
N LEU A 106 5.13 -9.49 11.48
CA LEU A 106 5.63 -8.13 11.76
C LEU A 106 5.32 -7.65 13.18
N ASP A 107 4.21 -8.09 13.77
CA ASP A 107 3.86 -7.74 15.17
C ASP A 107 4.85 -8.40 16.16
N VAL A 108 5.32 -9.61 15.83
CA VAL A 108 6.26 -10.38 16.66
C VAL A 108 7.72 -10.00 16.39
N SER A 109 8.08 -9.83 15.11
CA SER A 109 9.42 -9.43 14.65
C SER A 109 9.27 -8.39 13.55
N PRO A 110 9.36 -7.08 13.88
CA PRO A 110 8.98 -5.99 12.99
C PRO A 110 10.05 -5.71 11.93
N VAL A 111 10.35 -6.69 11.07
CA VAL A 111 11.27 -6.56 9.94
C VAL A 111 10.48 -6.60 8.63
N LEU A 112 10.44 -5.47 7.95
CA LEU A 112 9.96 -5.37 6.58
C LEU A 112 11.16 -5.51 5.63
N LEU A 113 11.11 -6.49 4.73
CA LEU A 113 12.10 -6.64 3.66
C LEU A 113 11.75 -5.67 2.53
N VAL A 114 12.67 -4.79 2.14
CA VAL A 114 12.39 -3.80 1.10
C VAL A 114 13.32 -4.01 -0.07
N ALA A 115 12.73 -4.17 -1.24
CA ALA A 115 13.38 -4.13 -2.53
C ALA A 115 13.00 -2.80 -3.20
N THR A 116 13.97 -2.00 -3.63
CA THR A 116 13.72 -0.65 -4.14
C THR A 116 14.59 -0.31 -5.33
N THR A 117 14.00 0.37 -6.30
CA THR A 117 14.73 0.98 -7.43
C THR A 117 14.90 2.49 -7.25
N ARG A 118 14.52 3.03 -6.09
CA ARG A 118 14.74 4.42 -5.70
C ARG A 118 16.22 4.71 -5.47
N LYS A 119 16.65 5.92 -5.76
CA LYS A 119 17.99 6.42 -5.42
C LYS A 119 18.13 6.53 -3.90
N ALA A 120 19.09 5.80 -3.35
CA ALA A 120 19.46 5.93 -1.94
C ALA A 120 19.99 7.34 -1.65
N VAL A 121 19.55 7.94 -0.55
CA VAL A 121 20.04 9.23 -0.06
C VAL A 121 20.97 8.96 1.11
N GLY A 122 22.19 9.50 1.06
CA GLY A 122 23.19 9.27 2.11
C GLY A 122 23.49 7.80 2.39
N GLY A 123 23.37 6.93 1.37
CA GLY A 123 23.55 5.48 1.52
C GLY A 123 22.34 4.70 2.06
N GLY A 124 21.18 5.34 2.24
CA GLY A 124 19.94 4.65 2.64
C GLY A 124 19.81 4.38 4.14
N LEU A 125 20.72 4.90 4.97
CA LEU A 125 20.76 4.63 6.41
C LEU A 125 20.17 5.75 7.28
N LYS A 126 19.94 6.94 6.70
CA LYS A 126 19.37 8.09 7.40
C LYS A 126 18.22 8.68 6.59
N SER A 127 17.21 9.19 7.28
CA SER A 127 16.07 9.85 6.63
C SER A 127 16.50 11.17 5.96
N PRO A 128 15.94 11.52 4.78
CA PRO A 128 15.10 10.66 3.93
C PRO A 128 15.95 9.51 3.39
N TYR A 129 15.47 8.27 3.47
CA TYR A 129 16.31 7.09 3.20
C TYR A 129 16.51 6.85 1.71
N PHE A 130 15.42 6.89 0.97
CA PHE A 130 15.39 6.74 -0.48
C PHE A 130 14.53 7.85 -1.07
N GLY A 131 15.01 8.48 -2.14
CA GLY A 131 14.35 9.60 -2.78
C GLY A 131 13.27 9.19 -3.79
N SER A 132 12.76 10.18 -4.52
CA SER A 132 11.87 10.00 -5.66
C SER A 132 12.61 9.74 -6.98
N GLU A 133 13.92 9.95 -7.02
CA GLU A 133 14.72 9.73 -8.23
C GLU A 133 14.97 8.24 -8.49
N ARG A 134 15.11 7.87 -9.77
CA ARG A 134 15.56 6.53 -10.20
C ARG A 134 16.99 6.25 -9.69
N GLY A 135 17.18 5.08 -9.10
CA GLY A 135 18.47 4.58 -8.65
C GLY A 135 19.32 4.01 -9.81
N ARG A 136 20.45 3.39 -9.47
CA ARG A 136 21.34 2.73 -10.44
C ARG A 136 21.01 1.26 -10.69
N GLY A 137 19.94 0.76 -10.08
CA GLY A 137 19.54 -0.65 -10.09
C GLY A 137 18.70 -0.97 -8.87
N LEU A 138 18.55 -2.27 -8.57
CA LEU A 138 17.86 -2.74 -7.38
C LEU A 138 18.73 -2.54 -6.12
N SER A 139 18.11 -2.08 -5.05
CA SER A 139 18.65 -2.09 -3.70
C SER A 139 17.76 -2.93 -2.79
N PHE A 140 18.38 -3.62 -1.85
CA PHE A 140 17.71 -4.32 -0.76
C PHE A 140 18.01 -3.62 0.56
N ALA A 141 17.02 -3.60 1.46
CA ALA A 141 17.17 -3.09 2.81
C ALA A 141 16.24 -3.85 3.78
N GLU A 142 16.71 -4.07 5.00
CA GLU A 142 15.87 -4.51 6.11
C GLU A 142 15.39 -3.30 6.91
N VAL A 143 14.09 -3.04 6.88
CA VAL A 143 13.49 -1.92 7.59
C VAL A 143 12.89 -2.43 8.90
N ARG A 144 13.42 -1.96 10.02
CA ARG A 144 12.86 -2.20 11.34
C ARG A 144 11.69 -1.25 11.55
N MET A 145 10.50 -1.81 11.72
CA MET A 145 9.28 -1.05 11.95
C MET A 145 9.03 -0.85 13.46
N SER A 146 8.29 0.20 13.81
CA SER A 146 7.70 0.40 15.14
C SER A 146 6.20 0.13 15.05
N ALA A 147 5.72 -0.85 15.81
CA ALA A 147 4.30 -1.15 15.89
C ALA A 147 3.52 -0.03 16.61
N PRO A 148 2.25 0.23 16.24
CA PRO A 148 1.41 1.20 16.92
C PRO A 148 1.12 0.78 18.37
N ASP A 149 0.98 1.74 19.29
CA ASP A 149 0.60 1.48 20.68
C ASP A 149 -0.88 1.06 20.75
N ARG A 150 -1.13 -0.23 21.02
CA ARG A 150 -2.48 -0.81 21.09
C ARG A 150 -3.08 -0.79 22.49
N SER A 151 -2.43 -0.17 23.47
CA SER A 151 -2.95 -0.05 24.84
C SER A 151 -4.25 0.77 24.90
N LEU A 152 -5.08 0.56 25.92
CA LEU A 152 -6.33 1.33 26.09
C LEU A 152 -6.07 2.85 26.22
N ILE A 153 -4.89 3.23 26.71
CA ILE A 153 -4.42 4.63 26.79
C ILE A 153 -3.95 5.10 25.40
N GLY A 154 -3.27 4.23 24.66
CA GLY A 154 -2.87 4.42 23.26
C GLY A 154 -4.05 4.60 22.31
N LYS A 155 -5.19 3.93 22.51
CA LYS A 155 -6.42 4.09 21.69
C LYS A 155 -7.12 5.45 21.85
N VAL A 156 -6.94 6.12 22.98
CA VAL A 156 -7.43 7.50 23.18
C VAL A 156 -6.43 8.50 22.59
N SER A 157 -5.14 8.17 22.69
CA SER A 157 -4.08 8.90 22.03
C SER A 157 -3.97 8.63 20.53
N SER A 158 -4.55 7.59 19.93
CA SER A 158 -4.35 7.24 18.50
C SER A 158 -4.99 8.23 17.51
N VAL A 159 -5.68 9.24 18.03
CA VAL A 159 -6.03 10.47 17.28
C VAL A 159 -4.79 11.39 17.13
N VAL A 160 -3.70 11.12 17.87
CA VAL A 160 -2.46 11.92 18.04
C VAL A 160 -1.17 11.07 18.20
N GLY A 161 -1.24 9.74 18.41
CA GLY A 161 -0.16 8.82 18.78
C GLY A 161 -0.02 7.70 17.75
N GLY A 162 1.16 7.64 17.14
CA GLY A 162 1.36 7.28 15.72
C GLY A 162 1.01 5.86 15.27
N ASP A 163 0.67 5.81 13.98
CA ASP A 163 0.62 4.61 13.14
C ASP A 163 1.97 3.87 13.12
N TRP A 164 2.04 2.74 12.38
CA TRP A 164 3.30 2.11 12.03
C TRP A 164 4.34 3.16 11.59
N GLY A 165 5.60 2.95 11.98
CA GLY A 165 6.69 3.87 11.65
C GLY A 165 7.99 3.14 11.32
N ILE A 166 8.93 3.84 10.70
CA ILE A 166 10.29 3.33 10.48
C ILE A 166 11.13 3.65 11.70
N ARG A 167 11.64 2.62 12.38
CA ARG A 167 12.58 2.76 13.51
C ARG A 167 14.02 2.89 13.01
N SER A 168 14.43 2.04 12.08
CA SER A 168 15.80 2.05 11.51
C SER A 168 15.87 1.25 10.23
N ILE A 169 16.84 1.56 9.37
CA ILE A 169 17.18 0.73 8.20
C ILE A 169 18.52 0.03 8.46
N GLN A 170 18.57 -1.25 8.12
CA GLN A 170 19.72 -2.13 8.26
C GLN A 170 19.98 -2.87 6.94
N GLN A 171 21.20 -3.41 6.78
CA GLN A 171 21.57 -4.29 5.65
C GLN A 171 21.21 -3.72 4.27
N VAL A 172 21.71 -2.51 3.98
CA VAL A 172 21.52 -1.92 2.64
C VAL A 172 22.51 -2.57 1.67
N GLU A 173 21.99 -3.37 0.74
CA GLU A 173 22.73 -3.96 -0.39
C GLU A 173 22.27 -3.29 -1.68
N THR A 174 23.17 -3.00 -2.62
CA THR A 174 22.82 -2.34 -3.89
C THR A 174 23.52 -2.98 -5.06
N GLY A 175 22.79 -3.16 -6.16
CA GLY A 175 23.29 -3.75 -7.39
C GLY A 175 22.96 -5.24 -7.49
N ALA A 176 23.85 -6.00 -8.12
CA ALA A 176 23.58 -7.36 -8.58
C ALA A 176 23.16 -8.34 -7.45
N ASN A 177 23.59 -8.12 -6.21
CA ASN A 177 23.30 -9.02 -5.10
C ASN A 177 21.99 -8.69 -4.37
N ALA A 178 21.34 -7.55 -4.66
CA ALA A 178 20.18 -7.09 -3.90
C ALA A 178 19.00 -8.09 -3.93
N ALA A 179 18.69 -8.64 -5.11
CA ALA A 179 17.62 -9.63 -5.25
C ALA A 179 17.92 -10.93 -4.45
N SER A 180 19.17 -11.39 -4.51
CA SER A 180 19.63 -12.57 -3.75
C SER A 180 19.63 -12.32 -2.25
N ALA A 181 20.03 -11.12 -1.79
CA ALA A 181 19.98 -10.74 -0.38
C ALA A 181 18.54 -10.72 0.15
N PHE A 182 17.60 -10.14 -0.61
CA PHE A 182 16.17 -10.23 -0.27
C PHE A 182 15.71 -11.69 -0.15
N SER A 183 16.03 -12.52 -1.16
CA SER A 183 15.65 -13.93 -1.19
C SER A 183 16.21 -14.72 -0.01
N GLN A 184 17.46 -14.43 0.37
CA GLN A 184 18.12 -15.04 1.53
C GLN A 184 17.46 -14.61 2.84
N SER A 185 17.15 -13.32 3.03
CA SER A 185 16.42 -12.86 4.22
C SER A 185 15.02 -13.47 4.27
N ALA A 186 14.39 -13.79 3.14
CA ALA A 186 13.08 -14.44 3.06
C ALA A 186 13.12 -15.98 3.13
N PHE A 187 14.29 -16.62 3.24
CA PHE A 187 14.48 -18.06 3.10
C PHE A 187 13.54 -18.89 3.99
N GLY A 188 12.96 -19.95 3.42
CA GLY A 188 12.05 -20.88 4.13
C GLY A 188 10.68 -20.31 4.51
N ARG A 189 10.31 -19.11 4.04
CA ARG A 189 9.03 -18.46 4.38
C ARG A 189 8.21 -18.15 3.14
N ASP A 190 6.88 -18.19 3.26
CA ASP A 190 6.01 -17.51 2.30
C ASP A 190 6.31 -16.02 2.33
N VAL A 191 6.22 -15.36 1.18
CA VAL A 191 6.50 -13.93 1.04
C VAL A 191 5.22 -13.21 0.65
N LEU A 192 4.97 -12.05 1.26
CA LEU A 192 3.97 -11.09 0.81
C LEU A 192 4.69 -9.84 0.32
N ILE A 193 4.63 -9.56 -0.98
CA ILE A 193 5.19 -8.34 -1.56
C ILE A 193 4.06 -7.34 -1.80
N TYR A 194 4.11 -6.21 -1.08
CA TYR A 194 3.29 -5.06 -1.41
C TYR A 194 3.96 -4.22 -2.51
N VAL A 195 3.19 -3.78 -3.50
CA VAL A 195 3.63 -2.87 -4.58
C VAL A 195 2.75 -1.63 -4.56
N HIS A 196 3.33 -0.50 -4.16
CA HIS A 196 2.56 0.73 -3.97
C HIS A 196 2.11 1.40 -5.28
N GLY A 197 1.15 2.30 -5.15
CA GLY A 197 0.60 3.12 -6.24
C GLY A 197 1.30 4.46 -6.45
N TYR A 198 0.61 5.35 -7.15
CA TYR A 198 1.06 6.71 -7.45
C TYR A 198 1.20 7.58 -6.19
N ARG A 199 2.12 8.56 -6.22
CA ARG A 199 2.32 9.58 -5.17
C ARG A 199 2.79 9.10 -3.78
N GLU A 200 3.51 7.99 -3.73
CA GLU A 200 3.99 7.42 -2.47
C GLU A 200 5.48 7.73 -2.24
N SER A 201 5.86 8.11 -1.03
CA SER A 201 7.27 8.15 -0.62
C SER A 201 7.76 6.76 -0.24
N PHE A 202 9.05 6.60 0.01
CA PHE A 202 9.58 5.35 0.56
C PHE A 202 8.97 5.03 1.92
N GLU A 203 8.87 6.04 2.79
CA GLU A 203 8.37 5.93 4.15
C GLU A 203 6.88 5.57 4.17
N SER A 204 6.04 6.27 3.39
CA SER A 204 4.60 5.99 3.35
C SER A 204 4.33 4.60 2.75
N ALA A 205 5.05 4.19 1.71
CA ALA A 205 4.95 2.84 1.15
C ALA A 205 5.35 1.74 2.16
N ALA A 206 6.37 1.98 2.99
CA ALA A 206 6.79 1.05 4.05
C ALA A 206 5.73 0.91 5.15
N VAL A 207 5.12 2.02 5.55
CA VAL A 207 3.99 2.03 6.50
C VAL A 207 2.80 1.26 5.94
N SER A 208 2.42 1.52 4.69
CA SER A 208 1.34 0.80 4.00
C SER A 208 1.60 -0.71 3.91
N ALA A 209 2.84 -1.13 3.61
CA ALA A 209 3.20 -2.54 3.61
C ALA A 209 3.02 -3.20 5.00
N ALA A 210 3.41 -2.50 6.06
CA ALA A 210 3.25 -3.00 7.42
C ALA A 210 1.77 -3.07 7.84
N MET A 211 0.97 -2.03 7.52
CA MET A 211 -0.47 -2.02 7.77
C MET A 211 -1.18 -3.17 7.05
N LEU A 212 -0.84 -3.42 5.77
CA LEU A 212 -1.40 -4.52 5.01
C LEU A 212 -1.10 -5.87 5.65
N SER A 213 0.19 -6.15 5.89
CA SER A 213 0.64 -7.42 6.46
C SER A 213 0.03 -7.67 7.83
N ASP A 214 -0.02 -6.63 8.66
CA ASP A 214 -0.65 -6.69 9.98
C ASP A 214 -2.16 -6.91 9.89
N GLY A 215 -2.85 -6.18 9.02
CA GLY A 215 -4.30 -6.27 8.84
C GLY A 215 -4.76 -7.65 8.38
N ILE A 216 -4.02 -8.28 7.47
CA ILE A 216 -4.34 -9.64 7.02
C ILE A 216 -3.77 -10.74 7.93
N ARG A 217 -3.00 -10.37 8.97
CA ARG A 217 -2.30 -11.28 9.88
C ARG A 217 -1.33 -12.21 9.14
N PHE A 218 -0.56 -11.68 8.20
CA PHE A 218 0.38 -12.48 7.42
C PHE A 218 1.49 -13.04 8.31
N ARG A 219 1.77 -14.35 8.16
CA ARG A 219 2.74 -15.07 9.02
C ARG A 219 4.12 -15.28 8.37
N GLY A 220 4.23 -15.02 7.07
CA GLY A 220 5.49 -15.16 6.33
C GLY A 220 6.38 -13.91 6.40
N ALA A 221 7.34 -13.83 5.49
CA ALA A 221 8.17 -12.65 5.30
C ALA A 221 7.36 -11.52 4.64
N SER A 222 7.24 -10.37 5.32
CA SER A 222 6.59 -9.20 4.75
C SER A 222 7.60 -8.40 3.93
N GLY A 223 7.22 -8.11 2.70
CA GLY A 223 8.03 -7.47 1.69
C GLY A 223 7.36 -6.24 1.10
N LEU A 224 8.17 -5.27 0.69
CA LEU A 224 7.77 -4.11 -0.12
C LEU A 224 8.64 -4.08 -1.37
N PHE A 225 8.02 -3.97 -2.54
CA PHE A 225 8.69 -3.47 -3.74
C PHE A 225 8.30 -2.01 -3.94
N THR A 226 9.26 -1.10 -3.85
CA THR A 226 9.02 0.34 -4.00
C THR A 226 9.82 0.94 -5.16
N TRP A 227 9.12 1.73 -5.98
CA TRP A 227 9.64 2.32 -7.20
C TRP A 227 9.62 3.85 -7.10
N PRO A 228 10.34 4.59 -7.96
CA PRO A 228 10.60 6.03 -7.80
C PRO A 228 9.39 6.87 -8.17
N SER A 229 8.44 6.97 -7.24
CA SER A 229 7.33 7.92 -7.32
C SER A 229 7.77 9.30 -6.84
N ALA A 230 7.36 10.33 -7.58
CA ALA A 230 7.64 11.75 -7.36
C ALA A 230 6.98 12.31 -6.09
N ALA A 231 6.03 11.59 -5.48
CA ALA A 231 5.21 12.08 -4.36
C ALA A 231 4.48 13.43 -4.63
N ALA A 232 4.31 13.81 -5.90
CA ALA A 232 3.73 15.08 -6.34
C ALA A 232 2.61 14.91 -7.39
N THR A 233 1.60 15.80 -7.36
CA THR A 233 0.36 15.76 -8.15
C THR A 233 0.49 15.95 -9.67
N LEU A 234 1.58 16.55 -10.17
CA LEU A 234 1.71 16.92 -11.58
C LEU A 234 2.58 15.94 -12.40
N ASP A 235 3.11 14.90 -11.75
CA ASP A 235 4.13 14.03 -12.33
C ASP A 235 3.63 12.61 -12.66
N TYR A 236 2.34 12.45 -12.97
CA TYR A 236 1.76 11.15 -13.32
C TYR A 236 2.52 10.43 -14.45
N GLY A 237 2.96 11.17 -15.47
CA GLY A 237 3.78 10.63 -16.56
C GLY A 237 5.12 10.10 -16.07
N TYR A 238 5.83 10.86 -15.23
CA TYR A 238 7.09 10.43 -14.61
C TYR A 238 6.89 9.17 -13.78
N ASP A 239 5.86 9.14 -12.92
CA ASP A 239 5.57 7.99 -12.07
C ASP A 239 5.27 6.74 -12.90
N ARG A 240 4.46 6.87 -13.96
CA ARG A 240 4.15 5.75 -14.86
C ARG A 240 5.41 5.21 -15.56
N GLU A 241 6.26 6.10 -16.06
CA GLU A 241 7.53 5.71 -16.67
C GLU A 241 8.49 5.11 -15.65
N SER A 242 8.55 5.63 -14.43
CA SER A 242 9.41 5.13 -13.35
C SER A 242 8.95 3.77 -12.82
N ALA A 243 7.64 3.54 -12.74
CA ALA A 243 7.06 2.24 -12.45
C ALA A 243 7.47 1.23 -13.53
N LEU A 244 7.21 1.52 -14.82
CA LEU A 244 7.57 0.63 -15.92
C LEU A 244 9.09 0.48 -16.13
N TRP A 245 9.89 1.47 -15.75
CA TRP A 245 11.35 1.37 -15.73
C TRP A 245 11.84 0.39 -14.64
N SER A 246 11.06 0.22 -13.57
CA SER A 246 11.40 -0.67 -12.45
C SER A 246 11.02 -2.13 -12.68
N ARG A 247 10.37 -2.45 -13.81
CA ARG A 247 9.82 -3.79 -14.09
C ARG A 247 10.87 -4.89 -14.16
N ASP A 248 12.04 -4.58 -14.74
CA ASP A 248 13.13 -5.54 -14.92
C ASP A 248 13.72 -5.90 -13.55
N ALA A 249 13.91 -4.90 -12.68
CA ALA A 249 14.37 -5.12 -11.32
C ALA A 249 13.35 -5.86 -10.44
N PHE A 250 12.06 -5.67 -10.68
CA PHE A 250 11.03 -6.47 -10.02
C PHE A 250 11.04 -7.92 -10.52
N GLU A 251 11.26 -8.12 -11.81
CA GLU A 251 11.41 -9.46 -12.38
C GLU A 251 12.62 -10.20 -11.80
N ASP A 252 13.77 -9.54 -11.69
CA ASP A 252 14.98 -10.09 -11.06
C ASP A 252 14.72 -10.53 -9.61
N LEU A 253 13.97 -9.73 -8.85
CA LEU A 253 13.53 -10.11 -7.50
C LEU A 253 12.66 -11.37 -7.50
N LEU A 254 11.66 -11.44 -8.40
CA LEU A 254 10.78 -12.60 -8.48
C LEU A 254 11.54 -13.85 -8.95
N LYS A 255 12.49 -13.73 -9.89
CA LYS A 255 13.39 -14.81 -10.30
C LYS A 255 14.24 -15.31 -9.14
N ALA A 256 14.83 -14.41 -8.36
CA ALA A 256 15.65 -14.78 -7.19
C ALA A 256 14.84 -15.48 -6.09
N LEU A 257 13.58 -15.07 -5.87
CA LEU A 257 12.67 -15.74 -4.94
C LEU A 257 12.19 -17.09 -5.46
N ALA A 258 11.89 -17.17 -6.76
CA ALA A 258 11.41 -18.40 -7.39
C ALA A 258 12.50 -19.49 -7.43
N ALA A 259 13.76 -19.11 -7.65
CA ALA A 259 14.91 -20.00 -7.67
C ALA A 259 15.37 -20.48 -6.27
N SER A 260 14.81 -19.92 -5.19
CA SER A 260 15.20 -20.27 -3.81
C SER A 260 14.76 -21.70 -3.45
N PRO A 261 15.70 -22.63 -3.12
CA PRO A 261 15.41 -24.07 -2.98
C PRO A 261 14.46 -24.44 -1.83
N SER A 262 14.38 -23.61 -0.78
CA SER A 262 13.52 -23.84 0.39
C SER A 262 12.25 -23.00 0.40
N GLY A 263 12.05 -22.15 -0.64
CA GLY A 263 11.20 -20.97 -0.51
C GLY A 263 9.71 -21.30 -0.33
N GLY A 264 9.00 -20.44 0.39
CA GLY A 264 7.54 -20.43 0.38
C GLY A 264 6.96 -19.80 -0.88
N ARG A 265 5.63 -19.66 -0.94
CA ARG A 265 4.90 -19.01 -2.04
C ARG A 265 5.13 -17.50 -2.04
N ILE A 266 5.18 -16.92 -3.24
CA ILE A 266 5.31 -15.48 -3.43
C ILE A 266 3.93 -14.89 -3.69
N ASN A 267 3.36 -14.22 -2.70
CA ASN A 267 2.09 -13.52 -2.81
C ASN A 267 2.34 -12.04 -3.09
N ILE A 268 1.56 -11.45 -3.98
CA ILE A 268 1.73 -10.05 -4.39
C ILE A 268 0.41 -9.31 -4.16
N VAL A 269 0.47 -8.14 -3.54
CA VAL A 269 -0.65 -7.20 -3.45
C VAL A 269 -0.18 -5.89 -4.04
N ALA A 270 -0.80 -5.47 -5.14
CA ALA A 270 -0.43 -4.25 -5.84
C ALA A 270 -1.61 -3.28 -5.85
N HIS A 271 -1.31 -1.99 -5.72
CA HIS A 271 -2.32 -0.94 -5.66
C HIS A 271 -2.18 0.06 -6.82
N SER A 272 -3.31 0.45 -7.42
CA SER A 272 -3.37 1.54 -8.40
C SER A 272 -2.32 1.36 -9.51
N MET A 273 -1.44 2.33 -9.74
CA MET A 273 -0.37 2.24 -10.74
C MET A 273 0.62 1.08 -10.52
N GLY A 274 0.79 0.60 -9.28
CA GLY A 274 1.60 -0.58 -8.97
C GLY A 274 1.05 -1.87 -9.60
N THR A 275 -0.25 -1.91 -9.92
CA THR A 275 -0.86 -3.04 -10.62
C THR A 275 -0.35 -3.18 -12.05
N LEU A 276 -0.13 -2.07 -12.76
CA LEU A 276 0.43 -2.06 -14.11
C LEU A 276 1.85 -2.66 -14.11
N LEU A 277 2.70 -2.17 -13.19
CA LEU A 277 4.04 -2.70 -12.99
C LEU A 277 4.00 -4.21 -12.72
N THR A 278 3.13 -4.63 -11.80
CA THR A 278 2.99 -6.04 -11.43
C THR A 278 2.56 -6.92 -12.60
N LEU A 279 1.55 -6.51 -13.37
CA LEU A 279 1.07 -7.28 -14.51
C LEU A 279 2.14 -7.41 -15.60
N GLU A 280 2.83 -6.31 -15.94
CA GLU A 280 3.91 -6.35 -16.93
C GLU A 280 5.08 -7.23 -16.47
N THR A 281 5.49 -7.13 -15.21
CA THR A 281 6.54 -7.99 -14.65
C THR A 281 6.15 -9.46 -14.67
N LEU A 282 4.91 -9.82 -14.33
CA LEU A 282 4.46 -11.23 -14.39
C LEU A 282 4.42 -11.74 -15.83
N ARG A 283 4.05 -10.89 -16.80
CA ARG A 283 4.09 -11.22 -18.22
C ARG A 283 5.50 -11.51 -18.70
N MET A 284 6.47 -10.72 -18.25
CA MET A 284 7.90 -10.93 -18.53
C MET A 284 8.41 -12.21 -17.86
N LEU A 285 8.13 -12.38 -16.57
CA LEU A 285 8.54 -13.56 -15.80
C LEU A 285 8.01 -14.85 -16.43
N ARG A 286 6.75 -14.89 -16.85
CA ARG A 286 6.19 -16.06 -17.55
C ARG A 286 6.89 -16.31 -18.88
N ALA A 287 7.21 -15.27 -19.63
CA ALA A 287 7.85 -15.39 -20.94
C ALA A 287 9.31 -15.85 -20.84
N GLU A 288 10.06 -15.38 -19.83
CA GLU A 288 11.49 -15.64 -19.70
C GLU A 288 11.82 -16.82 -18.78
N ALA A 289 11.18 -16.89 -17.61
CA ALA A 289 11.45 -17.91 -16.59
C ALA A 289 10.45 -19.07 -16.59
N GLY A 290 9.37 -18.97 -17.37
CA GLY A 290 8.46 -20.07 -17.67
C GLY A 290 7.60 -20.54 -16.50
N GLU A 291 7.04 -21.74 -16.66
CA GLU A 291 6.08 -22.32 -15.72
C GLU A 291 6.70 -22.64 -14.35
N ALA A 292 7.98 -22.99 -14.30
CA ALA A 292 8.67 -23.28 -13.05
C ALA A 292 8.69 -22.07 -12.11
N ALA A 293 9.04 -20.89 -12.63
CA ALA A 293 9.03 -19.66 -11.84
C ALA A 293 7.59 -19.23 -11.49
N MET A 294 6.68 -19.29 -12.46
CA MET A 294 5.27 -18.97 -12.21
C MET A 294 4.63 -19.91 -11.18
N GLY A 295 5.05 -21.17 -11.10
CA GLY A 295 4.62 -22.14 -10.08
C GLY A 295 4.90 -21.68 -8.64
N ARG A 296 5.85 -20.76 -8.44
CA ARG A 296 6.20 -20.17 -7.13
C ARG A 296 5.34 -18.96 -6.78
N ILE A 297 4.75 -18.30 -7.79
CA ILE A 297 3.81 -17.21 -7.60
C ILE A 297 2.49 -17.76 -7.04
N GLY A 298 2.14 -17.33 -5.83
CA GLY A 298 0.89 -17.61 -5.13
C GLY A 298 -0.24 -16.69 -5.61
N ALA A 299 -0.91 -16.02 -4.67
CA ALA A 299 -1.97 -15.08 -5.00
C ALA A 299 -1.42 -13.75 -5.51
N VAL A 300 -2.06 -13.19 -6.53
CA VAL A 300 -1.80 -11.82 -7.03
C VAL A 300 -3.08 -11.02 -6.85
N VAL A 301 -3.07 -10.03 -5.96
CA VAL A 301 -4.22 -9.16 -5.73
C VAL A 301 -3.93 -7.79 -6.33
N LEU A 302 -4.78 -7.36 -7.26
CA LEU A 302 -4.71 -6.06 -7.90
C LEU A 302 -5.83 -5.18 -7.36
N ALA A 303 -5.50 -4.27 -6.44
CA ALA A 303 -6.44 -3.35 -5.83
C ALA A 303 -6.56 -2.07 -6.67
N ALA A 304 -7.79 -1.70 -7.04
CA ALA A 304 -8.11 -0.54 -7.85
C ALA A 304 -7.18 -0.39 -9.08
N PRO A 305 -7.08 -1.41 -9.96
CA PRO A 305 -6.04 -1.42 -10.99
C PRO A 305 -6.15 -0.26 -11.96
N ASP A 306 -5.11 0.57 -11.95
CA ASP A 306 -4.90 1.66 -12.90
C ASP A 306 -4.19 1.11 -14.15
N ILE A 307 -4.91 0.30 -14.93
CA ILE A 307 -4.45 -0.33 -16.19
C ILE A 307 -5.52 -0.07 -17.25
N ASP A 308 -5.11 0.21 -18.48
CA ASP A 308 -6.07 0.31 -19.59
C ASP A 308 -6.73 -1.06 -19.79
N ILE A 309 -8.04 -1.13 -20.01
CA ILE A 309 -8.73 -2.42 -20.03
C ILE A 309 -8.26 -3.33 -21.18
N ASP A 310 -7.85 -2.78 -22.32
CA ASP A 310 -7.36 -3.56 -23.45
C ASP A 310 -5.92 -4.01 -23.18
N LEU A 311 -5.10 -3.15 -22.56
CA LEU A 311 -3.78 -3.55 -22.05
C LEU A 311 -3.88 -4.65 -20.98
N PHE A 312 -4.85 -4.54 -20.06
CA PHE A 312 -5.12 -5.52 -19.04
C PHE A 312 -5.50 -6.86 -19.67
N THR A 313 -6.44 -6.83 -20.62
CA THR A 313 -6.88 -8.01 -21.40
C THR A 313 -5.69 -8.71 -22.06
N ASN A 314 -4.87 -7.97 -22.81
CA ASN A 314 -3.67 -8.51 -23.45
C ASN A 314 -2.67 -9.09 -22.44
N GLY A 315 -2.51 -8.42 -21.28
CA GLY A 315 -1.62 -8.86 -20.22
C GLY A 315 -2.07 -10.18 -19.61
N VAL A 316 -3.35 -10.32 -19.26
CA VAL A 316 -3.89 -11.52 -18.62
C VAL A 316 -3.99 -12.70 -19.58
N GLU A 317 -4.33 -12.47 -20.86
CA GLU A 317 -4.31 -13.52 -21.88
C GLU A 317 -2.91 -14.12 -22.05
N ARG A 318 -1.87 -13.27 -21.99
CA ARG A 318 -0.48 -13.72 -22.06
C ARG A 318 -0.05 -14.55 -20.85
N LEU A 319 -0.70 -14.37 -19.69
CA LEU A 319 -0.49 -15.21 -18.52
C LEU A 319 -1.11 -16.60 -18.67
N GLY A 320 -1.98 -16.84 -19.66
CA GLY A 320 -2.57 -18.14 -19.96
C GLY A 320 -3.16 -18.80 -18.71
N PRO A 321 -2.77 -20.05 -18.36
CA PRO A 321 -3.33 -20.73 -17.21
C PRO A 321 -3.09 -20.00 -15.90
N ASP A 322 -2.04 -19.17 -15.74
CA ASP A 322 -1.76 -18.48 -14.47
C ASP A 322 -2.73 -17.34 -14.14
N VAL A 323 -3.63 -16.97 -15.05
CA VAL A 323 -4.63 -15.92 -14.82
C VAL A 323 -5.51 -16.18 -13.60
N HIS A 324 -5.77 -17.45 -13.28
CA HIS A 324 -6.55 -17.84 -12.10
C HIS A 324 -5.88 -17.43 -10.78
N LYS A 325 -4.62 -17.00 -10.76
CA LYS A 325 -3.95 -16.49 -9.55
C LYS A 325 -4.33 -15.04 -9.24
N ILE A 326 -4.88 -14.33 -10.23
CA ILE A 326 -5.21 -12.91 -10.12
C ILE A 326 -6.59 -12.72 -9.49
N THR A 327 -6.65 -11.86 -8.47
CA THR A 327 -7.88 -11.31 -7.91
C THR A 327 -7.87 -9.79 -8.09
N VAL A 328 -8.83 -9.27 -8.85
CA VAL A 328 -9.06 -7.83 -9.00
C VAL A 328 -10.03 -7.37 -7.92
N ILE A 329 -9.64 -6.36 -7.15
CA ILE A 329 -10.55 -5.63 -6.28
C ILE A 329 -10.93 -4.35 -7.01
N SER A 330 -12.14 -4.32 -7.55
CA SER A 330 -12.72 -3.20 -8.28
C SER A 330 -13.54 -2.32 -7.34
N SER A 331 -13.51 -1.01 -7.56
CA SER A 331 -14.40 -0.08 -6.88
C SER A 331 -14.94 0.92 -7.90
N THR A 332 -16.19 0.73 -8.31
CA THR A 332 -16.84 1.48 -9.39
C THR A 332 -17.01 2.97 -9.04
N ASN A 333 -16.88 3.34 -7.75
CA ASN A 333 -17.07 4.70 -7.23
C ASN A 333 -15.76 5.49 -6.98
N ASP A 334 -14.59 5.00 -7.41
CA ASP A 334 -13.32 5.65 -7.09
C ASP A 334 -13.00 6.82 -8.06
N ARG A 335 -13.20 8.06 -7.59
CA ARG A 335 -12.87 9.29 -8.32
C ARG A 335 -11.40 9.39 -8.72
N ALA A 336 -10.49 8.62 -8.11
CA ALA A 336 -9.10 8.55 -8.53
C ALA A 336 -8.94 7.85 -9.90
N LEU A 337 -9.75 6.81 -10.17
CA LEU A 337 -9.77 6.13 -11.47
C LEU A 337 -10.35 7.03 -12.56
N GLU A 338 -11.34 7.88 -12.24
CA GLU A 338 -11.84 8.89 -13.17
C GLU A 338 -10.74 9.88 -13.59
N ILE A 339 -9.88 10.32 -12.66
CA ILE A 339 -8.76 11.23 -12.97
C ILE A 339 -7.72 10.51 -13.84
N SER A 340 -7.38 9.25 -13.53
CA SER A 340 -6.45 8.45 -14.34
C SER A 340 -7.01 8.18 -15.74
N GLY A 341 -8.30 7.87 -15.88
CA GLY A 341 -8.98 7.63 -17.16
C GLY A 341 -9.08 8.88 -18.02
N VAL A 342 -9.27 10.05 -17.41
CA VAL A 342 -9.24 11.35 -18.11
C VAL A 342 -7.83 11.70 -18.61
N LEU A 343 -6.79 11.37 -17.86
CA LEU A 343 -5.40 11.61 -18.27
C LEU A 343 -4.87 10.55 -19.27
N ALA A 344 -5.34 9.31 -19.17
CA ALA A 344 -4.87 8.17 -19.96
C ALA A 344 -5.74 7.85 -21.20
N GLY A 345 -6.99 8.36 -21.27
CA GLY A 345 -7.84 8.28 -22.46
C GLY A 345 -8.60 6.97 -22.66
N GLY A 346 -9.07 6.29 -21.61
CA GLY A 346 -9.82 5.02 -21.74
C GLY A 346 -10.36 4.45 -20.43
N THR A 347 -11.18 3.41 -20.52
CA THR A 347 -11.73 2.69 -19.35
C THR A 347 -10.62 1.94 -18.63
N ARG A 348 -10.49 2.17 -17.32
CA ARG A 348 -9.50 1.47 -16.48
C ARG A 348 -10.04 0.12 -16.04
N ALA A 349 -9.17 -0.88 -15.92
CA ALA A 349 -9.53 -2.20 -15.43
C ALA A 349 -10.17 -2.18 -14.04
N GLY A 350 -9.77 -1.24 -13.17
CA GLY A 350 -10.38 -1.08 -11.84
C GLY A 350 -11.81 -0.55 -11.83
N ALA A 351 -12.25 0.03 -12.95
CA ALA A 351 -13.60 0.56 -13.17
C ALA A 351 -14.38 -0.22 -14.25
N ALA A 352 -13.84 -1.35 -14.72
CA ALA A 352 -14.49 -2.19 -15.70
C ALA A 352 -15.57 -3.07 -15.06
N ASP A 353 -16.59 -3.43 -15.84
CA ASP A 353 -17.67 -4.29 -15.39
C ASP A 353 -17.14 -5.64 -14.91
N ARG A 354 -17.71 -6.13 -13.79
CA ARG A 354 -17.35 -7.41 -13.18
C ARG A 354 -17.37 -8.55 -14.19
N ASP A 355 -18.44 -8.66 -14.98
CA ASP A 355 -18.62 -9.73 -15.96
C ASP A 355 -17.54 -9.70 -17.06
N ARG A 356 -17.11 -8.50 -17.47
CA ARG A 356 -16.01 -8.34 -18.44
C ARG A 356 -14.70 -8.87 -17.86
N LEU A 357 -14.40 -8.57 -16.60
CA LEU A 357 -13.20 -9.06 -15.93
C LEU A 357 -13.26 -10.57 -15.68
N GLU A 358 -14.39 -11.10 -15.20
CA GLU A 358 -14.55 -12.54 -14.94
C GLU A 358 -14.44 -13.37 -16.23
N ALA A 359 -14.91 -12.84 -17.36
CA ALA A 359 -14.74 -13.47 -18.67
C ALA A 359 -13.26 -13.64 -19.09
N LEU A 360 -12.35 -12.83 -18.53
CA LEU A 360 -10.90 -12.97 -18.74
C LEU A 360 -10.26 -14.04 -17.84
N GLY A 361 -11.04 -14.69 -16.96
CA GLY A 361 -10.56 -15.74 -16.05
C GLY A 361 -9.91 -15.23 -14.77
N VAL A 362 -9.91 -13.91 -14.52
CA VAL A 362 -9.53 -13.34 -13.22
C VAL A 362 -10.68 -13.47 -12.23
N ARG A 363 -10.36 -13.51 -10.93
CA ARG A 363 -11.38 -13.40 -9.89
C ARG A 363 -11.67 -11.92 -9.63
N VAL A 364 -12.93 -11.58 -9.38
CA VAL A 364 -13.33 -10.20 -9.06
C VAL A 364 -13.94 -10.15 -7.66
N ALA A 365 -13.49 -9.18 -6.87
CA ALA A 365 -14.15 -8.78 -5.64
C ALA A 365 -14.63 -7.34 -5.80
N ASP A 366 -15.94 -7.15 -5.69
CA ASP A 366 -16.53 -5.82 -5.74
C ASP A 366 -16.43 -5.17 -4.36
N ALA A 367 -15.76 -4.01 -4.32
CA ALA A 367 -15.64 -3.21 -3.12
C ALA A 367 -16.52 -1.93 -3.14
N SER A 368 -17.39 -1.79 -4.15
CA SER A 368 -18.18 -0.57 -4.39
C SER A 368 -19.16 -0.24 -3.26
N ASP A 369 -19.63 -1.26 -2.53
CA ASP A 369 -20.54 -1.10 -1.38
C ASP A 369 -19.84 -0.60 -0.11
N TYR A 370 -18.50 -0.62 -0.08
CA TYR A 370 -17.70 -0.33 1.11
C TYR A 370 -17.03 1.05 1.10
N GLY A 371 -17.35 1.92 0.12
CA GLY A 371 -16.84 3.29 0.08
C GLY A 371 -17.45 4.19 -1.00
N GLY A 372 -17.98 5.35 -0.59
CA GLY A 372 -18.34 6.45 -1.47
C GLY A 372 -17.63 7.76 -1.05
N GLY A 373 -16.89 8.37 -1.96
CA GLY A 373 -16.32 9.72 -1.78
C GLY A 373 -14.80 9.85 -1.89
N LEU A 374 -14.33 11.09 -2.00
CA LEU A 374 -12.96 11.54 -2.33
C LEU A 374 -11.84 11.13 -1.32
N ILE A 375 -12.13 10.28 -0.35
CA ILE A 375 -11.26 10.04 0.83
C ILE A 375 -10.66 8.62 0.87
N ASN A 376 -10.99 7.73 -0.07
CA ASN A 376 -10.83 6.29 0.16
C ASN A 376 -9.94 5.55 -0.87
N HIS A 377 -8.79 6.12 -1.24
CA HIS A 377 -7.81 5.43 -2.12
C HIS A 377 -7.08 4.28 -1.39
N ASP A 378 -7.10 4.24 -0.06
CA ASP A 378 -6.37 3.27 0.77
C ASP A 378 -7.29 2.26 1.48
N LEU A 379 -8.49 2.00 0.94
CA LEU A 379 -9.46 1.09 1.56
C LEU A 379 -8.88 -0.31 1.80
N PHE A 380 -8.04 -0.82 0.92
CA PHE A 380 -7.44 -2.14 1.13
C PHE A 380 -6.47 -2.20 2.32
N LEU A 381 -5.95 -1.05 2.77
CA LEU A 381 -5.05 -0.95 3.92
C LEU A 381 -5.80 -0.78 5.24
N SER A 382 -7.01 -0.24 5.22
CA SER A 382 -7.72 0.22 6.42
C SER A 382 -9.11 -0.39 6.61
N ASN A 383 -9.71 -0.97 5.56
CA ASN A 383 -11.01 -1.61 5.62
C ASN A 383 -10.85 -3.13 5.90
N PRO A 384 -11.36 -3.64 7.03
CA PRO A 384 -11.26 -5.06 7.39
C PRO A 384 -11.89 -6.04 6.39
N GLU A 385 -12.94 -5.62 5.67
CA GLU A 385 -13.64 -6.46 4.70
C GLU A 385 -12.80 -6.62 3.42
N VAL A 386 -12.15 -5.54 2.97
CA VAL A 386 -11.20 -5.59 1.85
C VAL A 386 -9.95 -6.40 2.25
N GLN A 387 -9.43 -6.21 3.46
CA GLN A 387 -8.35 -7.05 3.99
C GLN A 387 -8.75 -8.54 4.06
N ALA A 388 -10.02 -8.84 4.39
CA ALA A 388 -10.51 -10.21 4.38
C ALA A 388 -10.57 -10.81 2.97
N VAL A 389 -10.87 -10.01 1.93
CA VAL A 389 -10.74 -10.43 0.52
C VAL A 389 -9.30 -10.82 0.22
N VAL A 390 -8.33 -9.95 0.57
CA VAL A 390 -6.89 -10.21 0.36
C VAL A 390 -6.46 -11.49 1.08
N LYS A 391 -6.83 -11.64 2.36
CA LYS A 391 -6.53 -12.83 3.17
C LYS A 391 -7.10 -14.10 2.56
N ARG A 392 -8.34 -14.08 2.07
CA ARG A 392 -8.96 -15.22 1.38
C ARG A 392 -8.26 -15.54 0.06
N ALA A 393 -7.85 -14.54 -0.71
CA ALA A 393 -7.09 -14.75 -1.95
C ALA A 393 -5.77 -15.46 -1.66
N ILE A 394 -5.00 -14.99 -0.68
CA ILE A 394 -3.72 -15.58 -0.28
C ILE A 394 -3.90 -17.01 0.25
N SER A 395 -4.88 -17.22 1.14
CA SER A 395 -5.11 -18.55 1.72
C SER A 395 -5.49 -19.61 0.68
N ARG A 396 -6.18 -19.21 -0.40
CA ARG A 396 -6.52 -20.12 -1.52
C ARG A 396 -5.34 -20.44 -2.42
N GLY A 397 -4.36 -19.55 -2.54
CA GLY A 397 -3.16 -19.78 -3.36
C GLY A 397 -2.13 -20.72 -2.71
N GLY A 398 -2.33 -21.08 -1.43
CA GLY A 398 -1.51 -22.04 -0.69
C GLY A 398 -2.17 -23.42 -0.49
N ALA A 399 -3.44 -23.58 -0.87
CA ALA A 399 -4.13 -24.87 -0.96
C ALA A 399 -4.00 -25.42 -2.38
#